data_AF-A0A6G0K1V4-F1
#
_entry.id   AF-A0A6G0K1V4-F1
#
_cell.length_a   1.000
_cell.length_b   1.000
_cell.length_c   1.000
_cell.angle_alpha   90.00
_cell.angle_beta   90.00
_cell.angle_gamma   90.00
#
_symmetry.space_group_name_H-M   'P 1'
#
loop_
_entity.id
_entity.type
_entity.pdbx_description
1 polymer ?
#
loop_
_entity_poly.entity_id
_entity_poly.type
_entity_poly.pdbx_seq_one_letter_code
_entity_poly.pdbx_strand_id
1 'polypeptide(L)'
;MTMSEELQRYGKSFVRIWEELQIESNGAYSVERLQQLRDYSERVTAMHCVIVLVVTPLPCLLVIVLIESIPLRPPADGIEHSFLLWVRTFALTVVVVLGCMWPCRVVVPGLPLSITPVIVAATASAIAGAAGAFGIAYAIGFPLPFTLVCESGIGMFIMGMGMVAAWGRFLASDRVGRRALIRHFILEFMQATMMSLSASGIPPA
;
A
#
# COMPACT_ATOMS: atom_id res chain seq x y z
N MET A 1 -24.20 29.55 14.41
CA MET A 1 -23.79 28.37 13.63
C MET A 1 -22.48 27.91 14.25
N THR A 2 -22.59 27.00 15.20
CA THR A 2 -21.51 26.72 16.16
C THR A 2 -20.63 25.59 15.64
N MET A 3 -19.31 25.70 15.85
CA MET A 3 -18.27 24.73 15.49
C MET A 3 -18.63 23.25 15.80
N SER A 4 -19.46 23.04 16.82
CA SER A 4 -20.00 21.73 17.23
C SER A 4 -20.93 21.09 16.19
N GLU A 5 -21.69 21.88 15.43
CA GLU A 5 -22.62 21.38 14.40
C GLU A 5 -21.86 20.87 13.18
N GLU A 6 -20.80 21.57 12.78
CA GLU A 6 -19.89 21.13 11.72
C GLU A 6 -19.17 19.85 12.12
N LEU A 7 -18.61 19.78 13.35
CA LEU A 7 -17.96 18.56 13.86
C LEU A 7 -18.90 17.35 13.89
N GLN A 8 -20.15 17.53 14.33
CA GLN A 8 -21.15 16.46 14.29
C GLN A 8 -21.51 16.06 12.86
N ARG A 9 -21.55 16.99 11.92
CA ARG A 9 -21.83 16.73 10.51
C ARG A 9 -20.70 15.96 9.84
N TYR A 10 -19.45 16.36 10.07
CA TYR A 10 -18.26 15.66 9.60
C TYR A 10 -18.13 14.27 10.23
N GLY A 11 -18.38 14.15 11.54
CA GLY A 11 -18.40 12.85 12.24
C GLY A 11 -19.44 11.89 11.68
N LYS A 12 -20.69 12.36 11.46
CA LYS A 12 -21.74 11.54 10.83
C LYS A 12 -21.42 11.17 9.39
N SER A 13 -20.83 12.11 8.62
CA SER A 13 -20.39 11.84 7.26
C SER A 13 -19.25 10.82 7.23
N PHE A 14 -18.31 10.91 8.17
CA PHE A 14 -17.20 9.98 8.31
C PHE A 14 -17.69 8.59 8.70
N VAL A 15 -18.60 8.48 9.68
CA VAL A 15 -19.22 7.20 10.08
C VAL A 15 -19.98 6.59 8.91
N ARG A 16 -20.72 7.39 8.15
CA ARG A 16 -21.44 6.89 6.97
C ARG A 16 -20.47 6.43 5.88
N ILE A 17 -19.42 7.19 5.60
CA ILE A 17 -18.36 6.80 4.66
C ILE A 17 -17.65 5.53 5.17
N TRP A 18 -17.41 5.42 6.47
CA TRP A 18 -16.83 4.26 7.12
C TRP A 18 -17.74 3.03 6.98
N GLU A 19 -19.04 3.15 7.23
CA GLU A 19 -20.03 2.08 7.03
C GLU A 19 -20.18 1.71 5.55
N GLU A 20 -20.11 2.69 4.63
CA GLU A 20 -20.12 2.46 3.18
C GLU A 20 -18.81 1.82 2.68
N LEU A 21 -17.67 2.11 3.31
CA LEU A 21 -16.35 1.52 3.03
C LEU A 21 -16.15 0.16 3.68
N GLN A 22 -16.82 -0.09 4.81
CA GLN A 22 -16.94 -1.37 5.48
C GLN A 22 -17.90 -2.26 4.69
N ILE A 23 -17.56 -2.52 3.43
CA ILE A 23 -18.13 -3.55 2.56
C ILE A 23 -17.62 -4.94 3.02
N GLU A 24 -17.63 -5.14 4.33
CA GLU A 24 -17.74 -6.44 4.98
C GLU A 24 -19.24 -6.75 5.23
N SER A 25 -20.12 -5.74 5.30
CA SER A 25 -21.55 -5.92 5.65
C SER A 25 -22.55 -5.82 4.49
N ASN A 26 -22.17 -5.34 3.30
CA ASN A 26 -23.11 -5.17 2.17
C ASN A 26 -23.39 -6.46 1.38
N GLY A 27 -23.82 -7.51 2.09
CA GLY A 27 -24.59 -8.63 1.53
C GLY A 27 -23.88 -9.60 0.58
N ALA A 28 -22.56 -9.48 0.40
CA ALA A 28 -21.78 -10.28 -0.54
C ALA A 28 -20.80 -11.27 0.13
N TYR A 29 -20.99 -11.60 1.41
CA TYR A 29 -20.54 -12.92 1.87
C TYR A 29 -21.50 -13.92 1.25
N SER A 30 -21.10 -14.48 0.10
CA SER A 30 -21.81 -15.63 -0.44
C SER A 30 -21.83 -16.69 0.66
N VAL A 31 -22.97 -17.38 0.82
CA VAL A 31 -23.18 -18.37 1.89
C VAL A 31 -22.03 -19.40 1.88
N GLU A 32 -21.47 -19.64 0.70
CA GLU A 32 -20.30 -20.49 0.47
C GLU A 32 -19.04 -20.01 1.20
N ARG A 33 -18.74 -18.70 1.28
CA ARG A 33 -17.56 -18.19 2.03
C ARG A 33 -17.73 -18.30 3.54
N LEU A 34 -18.94 -18.10 4.05
CA LEU A 34 -19.27 -18.31 5.47
C LEU A 34 -19.21 -19.79 5.84
N GLN A 35 -19.68 -20.66 4.96
CA GLN A 35 -19.53 -22.11 5.11
C GLN A 35 -18.06 -22.51 5.09
N GLN A 36 -17.27 -22.02 4.14
CA GLN A 36 -15.82 -22.28 4.09
C GLN A 36 -15.08 -21.79 5.34
N LEU A 37 -15.45 -20.62 5.88
CA LEU A 37 -14.87 -20.10 7.11
C LEU A 37 -15.25 -20.96 8.32
N ARG A 38 -16.51 -21.41 8.41
CA ARG A 38 -16.97 -22.32 9.46
C ARG A 38 -16.27 -23.68 9.37
N ASP A 39 -16.20 -24.26 8.18
CA ASP A 39 -15.52 -25.53 7.92
C ASP A 39 -14.01 -25.41 8.23
N TYR A 40 -13.39 -24.28 7.91
CA TYR A 40 -12.00 -23.99 8.28
C TYR A 40 -11.86 -23.86 9.80
N SER A 41 -12.75 -23.12 10.47
CA SER A 41 -12.74 -22.91 11.92
C SER A 41 -13.00 -24.20 12.72
N GLU A 42 -13.82 -25.11 12.21
CA GLU A 42 -14.08 -26.41 12.83
C GLU A 42 -12.90 -27.38 12.62
N ARG A 43 -12.14 -27.21 11.54
CA ARG A 43 -11.05 -28.11 11.13
C ARG A 43 -9.67 -27.65 11.60
N VAL A 44 -9.54 -26.40 12.03
CA VAL A 44 -8.26 -25.74 12.35
C VAL A 44 -8.25 -25.24 13.78
N THR A 45 -7.26 -25.69 14.56
CA THR A 45 -7.07 -25.26 15.95
C THR A 45 -6.68 -23.79 16.04
N ALA A 46 -7.13 -23.08 17.08
CA ALA A 46 -6.77 -21.68 17.35
C ALA A 46 -5.25 -21.41 17.29
N MET A 47 -4.42 -22.39 17.68
CA MET A 47 -2.96 -22.31 17.53
C MET A 47 -2.49 -22.11 16.08
N HIS A 48 -3.12 -22.76 15.10
CA HIS A 48 -2.73 -22.60 13.69
C HIS A 48 -3.07 -21.20 13.19
N CYS A 49 -4.20 -20.62 13.62
CA CYS A 49 -4.52 -19.22 13.34
C CYS A 49 -3.49 -18.27 13.94
N VAL A 50 -3.09 -18.47 15.19
CA VAL A 50 -2.03 -17.67 15.85
C VAL A 50 -0.70 -17.81 15.11
N ILE A 51 -0.31 -19.03 14.74
CA ILE A 51 0.93 -19.28 13.98
C ILE A 51 0.86 -18.55 12.63
N VAL A 52 -0.23 -18.67 11.87
CA VAL A 52 -0.38 -17.97 10.59
C VAL A 52 -0.31 -16.45 10.80
N LEU A 53 -0.95 -15.92 11.85
CA LEU A 53 -0.94 -14.48 12.13
C LEU A 53 0.47 -13.96 12.46
N VAL A 54 1.31 -14.76 13.13
CA VAL A 54 2.70 -14.41 13.49
C VAL A 54 3.65 -14.67 12.32
N VAL A 55 3.43 -15.73 11.56
CA VAL A 55 4.29 -16.13 10.43
C VAL A 55 4.05 -15.27 9.20
N THR A 56 2.84 -14.75 8.98
CA THR A 56 2.54 -13.87 7.83
C THR A 56 3.35 -12.57 7.80
N PRO A 57 3.54 -11.83 8.92
CA PRO A 57 4.37 -10.62 8.93
C PRO A 57 5.88 -10.90 8.97
N LEU A 58 6.33 -12.05 9.48
CA LEU A 58 7.75 -12.40 9.62
C LEU A 58 8.58 -12.29 8.32
N PRO A 59 8.16 -12.79 7.14
CA PRO A 59 8.94 -12.65 5.91
C PRO A 59 9.05 -11.18 5.47
N CYS A 60 7.98 -10.40 5.64
CA CYS A 60 8.01 -8.96 5.36
C CYS A 60 8.99 -8.23 6.28
N LEU A 61 8.92 -8.50 7.59
CA LEU A 61 9.83 -7.93 8.59
C LEU A 61 11.28 -8.32 8.30
N LEU A 62 11.55 -9.57 7.94
CA LEU A 62 12.88 -10.05 7.62
C LEU A 62 13.45 -9.30 6.41
N VAL A 63 12.65 -9.12 5.34
CA VAL A 63 13.06 -8.34 4.17
C VAL A 63 13.38 -6.90 4.56
N ILE A 64 12.52 -6.25 5.35
CA ILE A 64 12.75 -4.86 5.81
C ILE A 64 14.03 -4.79 6.64
N VAL A 65 14.23 -5.68 7.61
CA VAL A 65 15.43 -5.71 8.45
C VAL A 65 16.70 -5.92 7.62
N LEU A 66 16.66 -6.80 6.63
CA LEU A 66 17.78 -6.98 5.70
C LEU A 66 18.11 -5.69 4.95
N ILE A 67 17.10 -4.98 4.47
CA ILE A 67 17.27 -3.71 3.76
C ILE A 67 17.80 -2.60 4.70
N GLU A 68 17.28 -2.56 5.93
CA GLU A 68 17.68 -1.60 6.98
C GLU A 68 19.10 -1.87 7.51
N SER A 69 19.56 -3.12 7.46
CA SER A 69 20.90 -3.52 7.90
C SER A 69 22.04 -3.05 6.98
N ILE A 70 21.71 -2.49 5.80
CA ILE A 70 22.68 -1.91 4.88
C ILE A 70 23.28 -0.65 5.55
N PRO A 71 24.59 -0.61 5.85
CA PRO A 71 25.19 0.49 6.59
C PRO A 71 25.17 1.79 5.77
N LEU A 72 24.59 2.85 6.34
CA LEU A 72 24.62 4.18 5.72
C LEU A 72 25.95 4.86 5.99
N ARG A 73 26.58 5.37 4.94
CA ARG A 73 27.65 6.38 5.06
C ARG A 73 27.01 7.76 5.29
N PRO A 74 27.73 8.70 5.92
CA PRO A 74 27.20 10.03 6.18
C PRO A 74 26.74 10.70 4.86
N PRO A 75 25.51 11.24 4.78
CA PRO A 75 25.03 11.95 3.58
C PRO A 75 25.75 13.29 3.33
N ALA A 76 26.76 13.63 4.15
CA ALA A 76 27.59 14.83 3.99
C ALA A 76 28.58 14.72 2.79
N ASP A 77 28.85 13.51 2.30
CA ASP A 77 29.82 13.27 1.22
C ASP A 77 29.23 13.46 -0.20
N GLY A 78 27.99 13.97 -0.30
CA GLY A 78 27.32 14.30 -1.55
C GLY A 78 26.61 13.11 -2.24
N ILE A 79 25.95 13.40 -3.36
CA ILE A 79 25.18 12.41 -4.15
C ILE A 79 26.04 11.23 -4.59
N GLU A 80 27.30 11.48 -4.99
CA GLU A 80 28.17 10.47 -5.59
C GLU A 80 28.67 9.41 -4.59
N HIS A 81 28.74 9.75 -3.29
CA HIS A 81 29.13 8.81 -2.24
C HIS A 81 27.93 8.11 -1.57
N SER A 82 26.71 8.47 -1.98
CA SER A 82 25.47 8.01 -1.37
C SER A 82 24.84 6.81 -2.09
N PHE A 83 25.64 6.01 -2.82
CA PHE A 83 25.15 4.83 -3.56
C PHE A 83 24.36 3.85 -2.69
N LEU A 84 24.83 3.58 -1.46
CA LEU A 84 24.14 2.66 -0.53
C LEU A 84 22.78 3.19 -0.08
N LEU A 85 22.62 4.52 0.01
CA LEU A 85 21.33 5.15 0.29
C LEU A 85 20.34 4.84 -0.84
N TRP A 86 20.75 5.02 -2.09
CA TRP A 86 19.92 4.78 -3.27
C TRP A 86 19.57 3.30 -3.44
N VAL A 87 20.51 2.37 -3.19
CA VAL A 87 20.21 0.93 -3.23
C VAL A 87 19.17 0.56 -2.19
N ARG A 88 19.29 1.10 -0.97
CA ARG A 88 18.33 0.88 0.11
C ARG A 88 16.95 1.44 -0.23
N THR A 89 16.86 2.70 -0.65
CA THR A 89 15.57 3.31 -0.99
C THR A 89 14.93 2.62 -2.19
N PHE A 90 15.72 2.22 -3.20
CA PHE A 90 15.24 1.42 -4.33
C PHE A 90 14.64 0.08 -3.89
N ALA A 91 15.34 -0.67 -3.03
CA ALA A 91 14.83 -1.95 -2.53
C ALA A 91 13.51 -1.77 -1.76
N LEU A 92 13.41 -0.73 -0.91
CA LEU A 92 12.18 -0.40 -0.20
C LEU A 92 11.05 -0.01 -1.16
N THR A 93 11.33 0.80 -2.17
CA THR A 93 10.35 1.20 -3.19
C THR A 93 9.82 0.01 -3.96
N VAL A 94 10.69 -0.95 -4.35
CA VAL A 94 10.25 -2.19 -5.01
C VAL A 94 9.28 -2.97 -4.11
N VAL A 95 9.60 -3.12 -2.82
CA VAL A 95 8.73 -3.82 -1.86
C VAL A 95 7.39 -3.10 -1.71
N VAL A 96 7.38 -1.77 -1.59
CA VAL A 96 6.16 -0.96 -1.49
C VAL A 96 5.29 -1.12 -2.73
N VAL A 97 5.87 -0.96 -3.93
CA VAL A 97 5.12 -1.05 -5.19
C VAL A 97 4.57 -2.47 -5.41
N LEU A 98 5.32 -3.52 -5.06
CA LEU A 98 4.83 -4.90 -5.08
C LEU A 98 3.70 -5.11 -4.07
N GLY A 99 3.85 -4.57 -2.85
CA GLY A 99 2.84 -4.61 -1.80
C GLY A 99 1.52 -3.95 -2.21
N CYS A 100 1.56 -2.91 -3.04
CA CYS A 100 0.35 -2.29 -3.59
C CYS A 100 -0.23 -3.05 -4.79
N MET A 101 0.61 -3.67 -5.64
CA MET A 101 0.11 -4.43 -6.80
C MET A 101 -0.43 -5.81 -6.44
N TRP A 102 0.16 -6.48 -5.46
CA TRP A 102 -0.17 -7.86 -5.15
C TRP A 102 -1.64 -8.06 -4.73
N PRO A 103 -2.20 -7.22 -3.84
CA PRO A 103 -3.61 -7.30 -3.46
C PRO A 103 -4.57 -7.03 -4.64
N CYS A 104 -4.18 -6.22 -5.63
CA CYS A 104 -5.02 -5.95 -6.80
C CYS A 104 -5.41 -7.23 -7.55
N ARG A 105 -4.54 -8.25 -7.55
CA ARG A 105 -4.83 -9.57 -8.14
C ARG A 105 -5.90 -10.35 -7.36
N VAL A 106 -5.90 -10.17 -6.03
CA VAL A 106 -6.84 -10.84 -5.12
C VAL A 106 -8.20 -10.13 -5.12
N VAL A 107 -8.17 -8.80 -5.19
CA VAL A 107 -9.37 -7.93 -5.17
C VAL A 107 -10.14 -8.01 -6.49
N VAL A 108 -9.44 -8.19 -7.63
CA VAL A 108 -10.06 -8.31 -8.95
C VAL A 108 -9.62 -9.61 -9.63
N PRO A 109 -10.31 -10.74 -9.38
CA PRO A 109 -9.93 -12.06 -9.92
C PRO A 109 -10.00 -12.15 -11.45
N GLY A 110 -10.64 -11.18 -12.12
CA GLY A 110 -10.68 -11.06 -13.58
C GLY A 110 -9.48 -10.36 -14.21
N LEU A 111 -8.54 -9.80 -13.42
CA LEU A 111 -7.34 -9.20 -13.98
C LEU A 111 -6.32 -10.30 -14.34
N PRO A 112 -5.98 -10.50 -15.63
CA PRO A 112 -4.92 -11.43 -16.05
C PRO A 112 -3.54 -10.83 -15.78
N LEU A 113 -3.34 -10.29 -14.58
CA LEU A 113 -2.02 -9.94 -14.08
C LEU A 113 -1.33 -11.26 -13.81
N SER A 114 -0.43 -11.72 -14.68
CA SER A 114 0.49 -12.81 -14.33
C SER A 114 1.53 -12.28 -13.31
N ILE A 115 2.21 -13.17 -12.58
CA ILE A 115 3.22 -12.77 -11.58
C ILE A 115 4.37 -12.02 -12.26
N THR A 116 4.80 -12.48 -13.44
CA THR A 116 5.96 -11.91 -14.13
C THR A 116 5.74 -10.46 -14.58
N PRO A 117 4.63 -10.10 -15.28
CA PRO A 117 4.36 -8.70 -15.62
C PRO A 117 4.19 -7.80 -14.40
N VAL A 118 3.68 -8.32 -13.27
CA VAL A 118 3.57 -7.56 -12.02
C VAL A 118 4.95 -7.22 -11.47
N ILE A 119 5.86 -8.18 -11.42
CA ILE A 119 7.24 -7.95 -10.98
C ILE A 119 7.97 -7.00 -11.94
N VAL A 120 7.82 -7.20 -13.25
CA VAL A 120 8.44 -6.33 -14.26
C VAL A 120 7.89 -4.90 -14.17
N ALA A 121 6.57 -4.73 -14.04
CA ALA A 121 5.98 -3.41 -13.87
C ALA A 121 6.44 -2.76 -12.57
N ALA A 122 6.48 -3.50 -11.45
CA ALA A 122 6.88 -2.97 -10.16
C ALA A 122 8.33 -2.50 -10.15
N THR A 123 9.22 -3.30 -10.72
CA THR A 123 10.64 -2.94 -10.88
C THR A 123 10.82 -1.77 -11.84
N ALA A 124 10.12 -1.73 -12.98
CA ALA A 124 10.17 -0.60 -13.91
C ALA A 124 9.68 0.71 -13.27
N SER A 125 8.58 0.66 -12.53
CA SER A 125 8.06 1.81 -11.78
C SER A 125 9.01 2.26 -10.67
N ALA A 126 9.66 1.33 -9.96
CA ALA A 126 10.66 1.68 -8.95
C ALA A 126 11.90 2.33 -9.58
N ILE A 127 12.37 1.84 -10.74
CA ILE A 127 13.49 2.45 -11.48
C ILE A 127 13.13 3.89 -11.88
N ALA A 128 11.93 4.10 -12.41
CA ALA A 128 11.48 5.43 -12.78
C ALA A 128 11.31 6.36 -11.57
N GLY A 129 10.84 5.81 -10.44
CA GLY A 129 10.79 6.51 -9.15
C GLY A 129 12.17 6.95 -8.67
N ALA A 130 13.15 6.04 -8.69
CA ALA A 130 14.54 6.31 -8.32
C ALA A 130 15.19 7.36 -9.23
N ALA A 131 15.01 7.23 -10.55
CA ALA A 131 15.51 8.20 -11.52
C ALA A 131 14.88 9.59 -11.32
N GLY A 132 13.58 9.64 -11.04
CA GLY A 132 12.87 10.88 -10.73
C GLY A 132 13.38 11.53 -9.43
N ALA A 133 13.49 10.75 -8.35
CA ALA A 133 14.01 11.24 -7.07
C ALA A 133 15.47 11.70 -7.18
N PHE A 134 16.30 11.00 -7.95
CA PHE A 134 17.68 11.39 -8.25
C PHE A 134 17.74 12.71 -9.03
N GLY A 135 16.89 12.88 -10.05
CA GLY A 135 16.79 14.13 -10.80
C GLY A 135 16.36 15.32 -9.93
N ILE A 136 15.40 15.10 -9.02
CA ILE A 136 15.00 16.12 -8.05
C ILE A 136 16.16 16.44 -7.12
N ALA A 137 16.86 15.44 -6.57
CA ALA A 137 18.01 15.63 -5.69
C ALA A 137 19.13 16.42 -6.37
N TYR A 138 19.35 16.20 -7.67
CA TYR A 138 20.29 16.97 -8.47
C TYR A 138 19.84 18.43 -8.66
N ALA A 139 18.54 18.67 -8.84
CA ALA A 139 17.99 20.00 -9.08
C ALA A 139 17.89 20.87 -7.81
N ILE A 140 17.47 20.29 -6.67
CA ILE A 140 17.23 21.04 -5.43
C ILE A 140 18.39 20.95 -4.43
N GLY A 141 19.33 20.03 -4.65
CA GLY A 141 20.45 19.78 -3.75
C GLY A 141 20.23 18.55 -2.86
N PHE A 142 21.36 17.98 -2.42
CA PHE A 142 21.40 16.78 -1.58
C PHE A 142 21.80 17.15 -0.14
N PRO A 143 21.24 16.48 0.88
CA PRO A 143 20.29 15.35 0.84
C PRO A 143 18.84 15.74 0.51
N LEU A 144 18.14 14.89 -0.25
CA LEU A 144 16.73 15.10 -0.58
C LEU A 144 15.85 14.90 0.68
N PRO A 145 15.12 15.90 1.16
CA PRO A 145 14.16 15.70 2.24
C PRO A 145 13.07 14.74 1.75
N PHE A 146 12.82 13.67 2.52
CA PHE A 146 11.82 12.64 2.21
C PHE A 146 12.09 11.78 0.95
N THR A 147 13.36 11.38 0.72
CA THR A 147 13.77 10.57 -0.45
C THR A 147 12.84 9.40 -0.76
N LEU A 148 12.49 8.60 0.25
CA LEU A 148 11.62 7.43 0.09
C LEU A 148 10.18 7.81 -0.31
N VAL A 149 9.65 8.93 0.19
CA VAL A 149 8.29 9.40 -0.15
C VAL A 149 8.26 9.92 -1.59
N CYS A 150 9.29 10.66 -2.01
CA CYS A 150 9.41 11.10 -3.39
C CYS A 150 9.54 9.91 -4.36
N GLU A 151 10.42 8.96 -4.04
CA GLU A 151 10.67 7.79 -4.87
C GLU A 151 9.43 6.89 -5.01
N SER A 152 8.81 6.55 -3.88
CA SER A 152 7.59 5.73 -3.86
C SER A 152 6.40 6.45 -4.48
N GLY A 153 6.23 7.76 -4.25
CA GLY A 153 5.15 8.55 -4.86
C GLY A 153 5.23 8.59 -6.39
N ILE A 154 6.43 8.84 -6.94
CA ILE A 154 6.65 8.83 -8.39
C ILE A 154 6.43 7.42 -8.96
N GLY A 155 6.99 6.39 -8.30
CA GLY A 155 6.82 5.00 -8.73
C GLY A 155 5.35 4.56 -8.72
N MET A 156 4.61 4.90 -7.68
CA MET A 156 3.17 4.62 -7.53
C MET A 156 2.34 5.33 -8.61
N PHE A 157 2.69 6.59 -8.93
CA PHE A 157 2.01 7.34 -9.99
C PHE A 157 2.21 6.68 -11.36
N ILE A 158 3.45 6.33 -11.70
CA ILE A 158 3.80 5.65 -12.96
C ILE A 158 3.12 4.29 -13.03
N MET A 159 3.14 3.53 -11.94
CA MET A 159 2.44 2.26 -11.83
C MET A 159 0.94 2.41 -12.06
N GLY A 160 0.29 3.37 -11.39
CA GLY A 160 -1.14 3.63 -11.53
C GLY A 160 -1.51 4.00 -12.97
N MET A 161 -0.71 4.86 -13.61
CA MET A 161 -0.86 5.20 -15.02
C MET A 161 -0.70 3.97 -15.92
N GLY A 162 0.30 3.13 -15.67
CA GLY A 162 0.50 1.87 -16.40
C GLY A 162 -0.68 0.91 -16.25
N MET A 163 -1.23 0.80 -15.04
CA MET A 163 -2.39 -0.05 -14.76
C MET A 163 -3.67 0.47 -15.45
N VAL A 164 -3.89 1.78 -15.44
CA VAL A 164 -5.01 2.42 -16.17
C VAL A 164 -4.82 2.30 -17.69
N ALA A 165 -3.60 2.42 -18.21
CA ALA A 165 -3.34 2.27 -19.63
C ALA A 165 -3.58 0.82 -20.11
N ALA A 166 -3.11 -0.17 -19.35
CA ALA A 166 -3.21 -1.58 -19.71
C ALA A 166 -4.60 -2.17 -19.45
N TRP A 167 -5.24 -1.83 -18.32
CA TRP A 167 -6.51 -2.44 -17.89
C TRP A 167 -7.65 -1.45 -17.65
N GLY A 168 -7.45 -0.14 -17.86
CA GLY A 168 -8.48 0.87 -17.59
C GLY A 168 -9.78 0.65 -18.37
N ARG A 169 -9.71 0.13 -19.61
CA ARG A 169 -10.91 -0.25 -20.38
C ARG A 169 -11.66 -1.43 -19.75
N PHE A 170 -10.94 -2.43 -19.25
CA PHE A 170 -11.51 -3.57 -18.55
C PHE A 170 -12.14 -3.16 -17.21
N LEU A 171 -11.42 -2.35 -16.42
CA LEU A 171 -11.96 -1.76 -15.19
C LEU A 171 -13.14 -0.81 -15.47
N ALA A 172 -13.19 -0.16 -16.64
CA ALA A 172 -14.32 0.67 -17.02
C ALA A 172 -15.57 -0.16 -17.31
N SER A 173 -15.41 -1.34 -17.92
CA SER A 173 -16.51 -2.28 -18.16
C SER A 173 -16.96 -3.02 -16.89
N ASP A 174 -16.02 -3.40 -16.02
CA ASP A 174 -16.32 -4.11 -14.78
C ASP A 174 -16.53 -3.16 -13.59
N ARG A 175 -17.78 -2.76 -13.39
CA ARG A 175 -18.19 -1.87 -12.29
C ARG A 175 -17.98 -2.49 -10.91
N VAL A 176 -17.88 -3.81 -10.79
CA VAL A 176 -17.67 -4.50 -9.51
C VAL A 176 -16.19 -4.50 -9.16
N GLY A 177 -15.33 -4.96 -10.08
CA GLY A 177 -13.87 -4.93 -9.91
C GLY A 177 -13.33 -3.52 -9.66
N ARG A 178 -13.82 -2.51 -10.39
CA ARG A 178 -13.42 -1.12 -10.17
C ARG A 178 -13.78 -0.60 -8.77
N ARG A 179 -14.98 -0.93 -8.27
CA ARG A 179 -15.39 -0.53 -6.91
C ARG A 179 -14.57 -1.24 -5.84
N ALA A 180 -14.27 -2.53 -6.03
CA ALA A 180 -13.43 -3.30 -5.13
C ALA A 180 -12.01 -2.72 -5.05
N LEU A 181 -11.44 -2.35 -6.21
CA LEU A 181 -10.12 -1.71 -6.30
C LEU A 181 -10.08 -0.33 -5.63
N ILE A 182 -11.05 0.54 -5.93
CA ILE A 182 -11.16 1.87 -5.32
C ILE A 182 -11.27 1.74 -3.79
N ARG A 183 -12.12 0.83 -3.31
CA ARG A 183 -12.26 0.58 -1.87
C ARG A 183 -10.95 0.11 -1.25
N HIS A 184 -10.24 -0.81 -1.89
CA HIS A 184 -8.96 -1.28 -1.39
C HIS A 184 -7.95 -0.14 -1.23
N PHE A 185 -7.78 0.71 -2.25
CA PHE A 185 -6.89 1.88 -2.15
C PHE A 185 -7.33 2.90 -1.09
N ILE A 186 -8.64 3.11 -0.92
CA ILE A 186 -9.15 4.00 0.15
C ILE A 186 -8.81 3.42 1.53
N LEU A 187 -9.00 2.11 1.73
CA LEU A 187 -8.68 1.45 3.00
C LEU A 187 -7.19 1.51 3.32
N GLU A 188 -6.32 1.26 2.35
CA GLU A 188 -4.86 1.39 2.50
C GLU A 188 -4.47 2.83 2.90
N PHE A 189 -5.04 3.83 2.23
CA PHE A 189 -4.80 5.24 2.56
C PHE A 189 -5.30 5.60 3.98
N MET A 190 -6.47 5.10 4.36
CA MET A 190 -7.00 5.29 5.71
C MET A 190 -6.12 4.62 6.77
N GLN A 191 -5.66 3.40 6.54
CA GLN A 191 -4.76 2.69 7.46
C GLN A 191 -3.44 3.44 7.65
N ALA A 192 -2.82 3.92 6.55
CA ALA A 192 -1.62 4.73 6.62
C ALA A 192 -1.83 6.02 7.43
N THR A 193 -2.99 6.66 7.27
CA THR A 193 -3.37 7.87 8.02
C THR A 193 -3.60 7.57 9.50
N MET A 194 -4.29 6.47 9.84
CA MET A 194 -4.55 6.07 11.22
C MET A 194 -3.27 5.68 11.96
N MET A 195 -2.34 4.97 11.31
CA MET A 195 -1.02 4.67 11.90
C MET A 195 -0.23 5.95 12.18
N SER A 196 -0.28 6.92 11.26
CA SER A 196 0.37 8.22 11.42
C SER A 196 -0.26 9.05 12.55
N LEU A 197 -1.58 8.98 12.71
CA LEU A 197 -2.33 9.66 13.79
C LEU A 197 -2.08 9.00 15.16
N SER A 198 -2.00 7.68 15.23
CA SER A 198 -1.65 6.95 16.45
C SER A 198 -0.20 7.22 16.87
N ALA A 199 0.70 7.42 15.91
CA ALA A 199 2.11 7.72 16.19
C ALA A 199 2.34 9.18 16.64
N SER A 200 1.45 10.11 16.28
CA SER A 200 1.55 11.52 16.69
C SER A 200 1.06 11.79 18.12
N GLY A 201 0.54 10.77 18.82
CA GLY A 201 0.21 10.86 20.25
C GLY A 201 -0.86 11.89 20.59
N ILE A 202 -1.63 12.37 19.61
CA ILE A 202 -2.73 13.30 19.84
C ILE A 202 -3.88 12.50 20.47
N PRO A 203 -4.21 12.73 21.76
CA PRO A 203 -5.34 12.04 22.37
C PRO A 203 -6.62 12.40 21.62
N PRO A 204 -7.54 11.43 21.40
CA PRO A 204 -8.84 11.75 20.84
C PRO A 204 -9.56 12.72 21.80
N ALA A 205 -9.87 13.91 21.31
CA ALA A 205 -10.68 14.91 22.00
C ALA A 205 -12.17 14.54 21.93
#